data_AF-A0A6A7LI31-F1
#
_entry.id   AF-A0A6A7LI31-F1
#
_cell.length_a   1.000
_cell.length_b   1.000
_cell.length_c   1.000
_cell.angle_alpha   90.00
_cell.angle_beta   90.00
_cell.angle_gamma   90.00
#
_symmetry.space_group_name_H-M   'P 1'
#
loop_
_entity.id
_entity.type
_entity.pdbx_description
1 polymer ?
#
loop_
_entity_poly.entity_id
_entity_poly.type
_entity_poly.pdbx_seq_one_letter_code
_entity_poly.pdbx_strand_id
1 'polypeptide(L)' 'MGFTSPVSGNHSIRIRNKKWMWITPSGVPRYNLKEKDLVRVNLETSETIGRLKPSIEWQMHLGYDLIPKYHSMSVKDG' A
#
# COMPACT_ATOMS: atom_id res chain seq x y z
N MET A 1 17.11 -12.90 -11.84
CA MET A 1 15.63 -12.77 -11.89
C MET A 1 15.10 -13.14 -10.52
N GLY A 2 14.24 -12.31 -9.93
CA GLY A 2 13.59 -12.58 -8.63
C GLY A 2 13.94 -11.54 -7.56
N PHE A 3 13.25 -10.38 -7.60
CA PHE A 3 13.44 -9.31 -6.62
C PHE A 3 12.46 -9.41 -5.42
N THR A 4 11.43 -10.25 -5.52
CA THR A 4 10.44 -10.59 -4.47
C THR A 4 9.83 -11.95 -4.78
N SER A 5 9.19 -12.60 -3.81
CA SER A 5 8.31 -13.76 -4.03
C SER A 5 6.95 -13.31 -4.60
N PRO A 6 6.10 -14.23 -5.11
CA PRO A 6 4.77 -13.89 -5.63
C PRO A 6 3.81 -13.28 -4.59
N VAL A 7 4.07 -13.54 -3.31
CA VAL A 7 3.27 -13.08 -2.16
C VAL A 7 3.99 -12.02 -1.32
N SER A 8 5.29 -11.81 -1.51
CA SER A 8 6.05 -10.84 -0.73
C SER A 8 6.13 -9.45 -1.38
N GLY A 9 6.17 -8.44 -0.53
CA GLY A 9 6.28 -7.03 -0.86
C GLY A 9 4.97 -6.40 -1.34
N ASN A 10 4.79 -5.13 -0.99
CA ASN A 10 3.56 -4.37 -1.20
C ASN A 10 3.85 -2.98 -1.78
N HIS A 11 2.81 -2.35 -2.31
CA HIS A 11 2.92 -1.06 -3.01
C HIS A 11 1.89 -0.07 -2.48
N SER A 12 2.32 1.17 -2.29
CA SER A 12 1.41 2.31 -2.07
C SER A 12 1.53 3.35 -3.16
N ILE A 13 0.44 4.11 -3.34
CA ILE A 13 0.43 5.36 -4.09
C ILE A 13 -0.41 6.40 -3.36
N ARG A 14 0.11 7.62 -3.29
CA ARG A 14 -0.59 8.79 -2.76
C ARG A 14 -0.58 9.92 -3.77
N ILE A 15 -1.75 10.49 -4.02
CA ILE A 15 -1.86 11.74 -4.77
C ILE A 15 -1.48 12.90 -3.84
N ARG A 16 -0.60 13.79 -4.31
CA ARG A 16 -0.13 14.96 -3.55
C ARG A 16 -1.29 15.75 -2.95
N ASN A 17 -1.14 16.18 -1.70
CA ASN A 17 -2.12 16.95 -0.93
C ASN A 17 -3.48 16.26 -0.74
N LYS A 18 -3.59 14.94 -0.99
CA LYS A 18 -4.76 14.15 -0.61
C LYS A 18 -4.51 13.47 0.74
N LYS A 19 -5.61 13.27 1.46
CA LYS A 19 -5.67 12.58 2.76
C LYS A 19 -5.73 11.06 2.65
N TRP A 20 -5.62 10.52 1.43
CA TRP A 20 -5.81 9.11 1.15
C TRP A 20 -4.61 8.53 0.41
N MET A 21 -4.14 7.38 0.87
CA MET A 21 -3.19 6.50 0.18
C MET A 21 -3.93 5.25 -0.28
N TRP A 22 -3.62 4.77 -1.48
CA TRP A 22 -3.99 3.45 -1.94
C TRP A 22 -2.85 2.48 -1.65
N ILE A 23 -3.17 1.28 -1.18
CA ILE A 23 -2.18 0.24 -0.86
C ILE A 23 -2.71 -1.14 -1.23
N THR A 24 -1.79 -2.04 -1.60
CA THR A 24 -2.11 -3.45 -1.80
C THR A 24 -2.57 -4.11 -0.50
N PRO A 25 -3.53 -5.05 -0.56
CA PRO A 25 -4.04 -5.75 0.61
C PRO A 25 -3.03 -6.78 1.13
N SER A 26 -3.21 -7.21 2.39
CA SER A 26 -2.46 -8.32 2.97
C SER A 26 -2.92 -9.67 2.41
N GLY A 27 -1.97 -10.58 2.14
CA GLY A 27 -2.25 -11.98 1.83
C GLY A 27 -2.80 -12.26 0.42
N VAL A 28 -2.80 -11.27 -0.48
CA VAL A 28 -3.21 -11.46 -1.88
C VAL A 28 -1.97 -11.62 -2.76
N PRO A 29 -1.77 -12.77 -3.42
CA PRO A 29 -0.68 -12.95 -4.37
C PRO A 29 -0.77 -11.94 -5.51
N ARG A 30 0.38 -11.40 -5.96
CA ARG A 30 0.44 -10.34 -6.98
C ARG A 30 -0.25 -10.71 -8.29
N TYR A 31 -0.15 -11.98 -8.71
CA TYR A 31 -0.79 -12.48 -9.93
C TYR A 31 -2.33 -12.58 -9.82
N ASN A 32 -2.87 -12.55 -8.60
CA ASN A 32 -4.31 -12.57 -8.32
C ASN A 32 -4.87 -11.18 -7.95
N LEU A 33 -4.02 -10.17 -7.81
CA LEU A 33 -4.41 -8.83 -7.38
C LEU A 33 -5.28 -8.15 -8.45
N LYS A 34 -6.45 -7.67 -8.06
CA LYS A 34 -7.35 -6.87 -8.92
C LYS A 34 -7.52 -5.47 -8.34
N GLU A 35 -7.92 -4.52 -9.19
CA GLU A 35 -8.17 -3.13 -8.78
C GLU A 35 -9.13 -3.02 -7.58
N LYS A 36 -10.18 -3.85 -7.56
CA LYS A 36 -11.18 -3.90 -6.48
C LYS A 36 -10.64 -4.41 -5.13
N ASP A 37 -9.44 -5.00 -5.14
CA ASP A 37 -8.80 -5.53 -3.94
C ASP A 37 -7.89 -4.47 -3.28
N LEU A 38 -7.64 -3.34 -3.95
CA LEU A 38 -6.90 -2.21 -3.37
C LEU A 38 -7.65 -1.63 -2.17
N VAL A 39 -6.88 -1.21 -1.17
CA VAL A 39 -7.39 -0.61 0.05
C VAL A 39 -6.97 0.85 0.11
N ARG A 40 -7.88 1.74 0.48
CA ARG A 40 -7.57 3.12 0.82
C ARG A 40 -7.34 3.25 2.31
N VAL A 41 -6.31 3.98 2.69
CA VAL A 41 -6.03 4.36 4.08
C VAL A 41 -6.02 5.87 4.21
N ASN A 42 -6.76 6.39 5.17
CA ASN A 42 -6.73 7.80 5.52
C ASN A 42 -5.46 8.10 6.33
N LEU A 43 -4.70 9.10 5.89
CA LEU A 43 -3.39 9.42 6.45
C LEU A 43 -3.47 10.11 7.82
N GLU A 44 -4.62 10.70 8.14
CA GLU A 44 -4.85 11.43 9.39
C GLU A 44 -5.60 10.56 10.40
N THR A 45 -6.62 9.83 9.95
CA THR A 45 -7.52 9.07 10.84
C THR A 45 -7.20 7.59 10.91
N SER A 46 -6.32 7.08 10.03
CA SER A 46 -6.09 5.63 9.84
C SER A 46 -7.34 4.84 9.43
N GLU A 47 -8.42 5.52 9.06
CA GLU A 47 -9.63 4.89 8.51
C GLU A 47 -9.27 4.11 7.24
N THR A 48 -9.85 2.91 7.10
CA THR A 48 -9.61 2.06 5.93
C THR A 48 -10.88 1.85 5.13
N ILE A 49 -10.78 1.97 3.80
CA ILE A 49 -11.88 1.70 2.87
C ILE A 49 -11.43 0.67 1.86
N GLY A 50 -12.05 -0.51 1.89
CA GLY A 50 -11.75 -1.61 0.99
C GLY A 50 -12.43 -2.90 1.48
N ARG A 51 -12.45 -3.92 0.63
CA ARG A 51 -12.99 -5.24 0.99
C ARG A 51 -12.05 -6.09 1.83
N LEU A 52 -10.75 -5.79 1.77
CA LEU A 52 -9.67 -6.56 2.37
C LEU A 52 -8.91 -5.68 3.36
N LYS A 53 -8.10 -6.32 4.21
CA LYS A 53 -7.19 -5.61 5.10
C LYS A 53 -6.01 -5.03 4.29
N PRO A 54 -5.56 -3.79 4.59
CA PRO A 54 -4.35 -3.25 3.95
C PRO A 54 -3.12 -4.12 4.31
N SER A 55 -2.02 -3.99 3.55
CA SER A 55 -0.74 -4.58 3.94
C SER A 55 -0.40 -4.23 5.40
N ILE A 56 0.17 -5.17 6.17
CA ILE A 56 0.62 -4.92 7.55
C ILE A 56 1.69 -3.81 7.63
N GLU A 57 2.42 -3.56 6.54
CA GLU A 57 3.47 -2.57 6.45
C GLU A 57 2.94 -1.16 6.09
N TRP A 58 1.62 -0.97 6.00
CA TRP A 58 1.03 0.30 5.55
C TRP A 58 1.45 1.51 6.39
N GLN A 59 1.77 1.33 7.68
CA GLN A 59 2.26 2.40 8.55
C GLN A 59 3.66 2.88 8.16
N MET A 60 4.52 1.99 7.65
CA MET A 60 5.82 2.37 7.09
C MET A 60 5.61 3.25 5.85
N HIS A 61 4.70 2.84 4.96
CA HIS A 61 4.34 3.62 3.77
C HIS A 61 3.80 5.00 4.14
N LEU A 62 2.93 5.09 5.16
CA LEU A 62 2.40 6.37 5.67
C LEU A 62 3.53 7.36 6.01
N GLY A 63 4.57 6.92 6.71
CA GLY A 63 5.70 7.76 7.09
C GLY A 63 6.41 8.39 5.88
N TYR A 64 6.64 7.61 4.81
CA TYR A 64 7.25 8.10 3.58
C TYR A 64 6.28 8.95 2.74
N ASP A 65 5.02 8.54 2.65
CA ASP A 65 4.04 9.23 1.84
C ASP A 65 3.69 10.61 2.42
N LEU A 66 3.84 10.84 3.72
CA LEU A 66 3.73 12.19 4.31
C LEU A 66 4.83 13.16 3.84
N ILE A 67 5.96 12.66 3.34
CA ILE A 67 7.03 13.50 2.80
C ILE A 67 6.60 13.98 1.40
N PRO A 68 6.49 15.31 1.15
CA PRO A 68 5.97 15.84 -0.11
C PRO A 68 6.70 15.42 -1.39
N LYS A 69 7.94 14.93 -1.25
CA LYS A 69 8.78 14.44 -2.35
C LYS A 69 8.36 13.05 -2.85
N TYR A 70 7.73 12.23 -2.01
CA TYR A 70 7.41 10.85 -2.32
C TYR A 70 5.90 10.68 -2.52
N HIS A 71 5.55 9.90 -3.53
CA HIS A 71 4.15 9.68 -3.97
C HIS A 71 3.82 8.20 -4.20
N SER A 72 4.84 7.34 -4.16
CA SER A 72 4.69 5.91 -4.31
C SER A 72 5.85 5.22 -3.62
N MET A 73 5.57 4.08 -2.99
CA MET A 73 6.58 3.28 -2.33
C MET A 73 6.35 1.79 -2.61
N SER A 74 7.44 1.05 -2.72
CA SER A 74 7.45 -0.41 -2.85
C SER A 74 8.32 -0.98 -1.74
N VAL A 75 7.75 -1.83 -0.90
CA VAL A 75 8.49 -2.58 0.11
C VAL A 75 8.65 -4.02 -0.34
N LYS A 76 9.78 -4.63 0.01
CA LYS A 76 10.09 -6.03 -0.21
C LYS A 76 10.18 -6.70 1.15
N ASP A 77 9.32 -7.67 1.40
CA ASP A 77 9.48 -8.51 2.59
C ASP A 77 10.76 -9.34 2.38
N GLY A 78 11.68 -9.27 3.34
CA GLY A 78 12.97 -9.94 3.35
C GLY A 78 12.89 -11.44 3.57
#